data_AF-A0A926RC88-F1
#
_entry.id   AF-A0A926RC88-F1
#
_cell.length_a   1.000
_cell.length_b   1.000
_cell.length_c   1.000
_cell.angle_alpha   90.00
_cell.angle_beta   90.00
_cell.angle_gamma   90.00
#
_symmetry.space_group_name_H-M   'P 1'
#
loop_
_entity.id
_entity.type
_entity.pdbx_description
1 polymer ?
#
loop_
_entity_poly.entity_id
_entity_poly.type
_entity_poly.pdbx_seq_one_letter_code
_entity_poly.pdbx_strand_id
1 'polypeptide(L)'
;MEESIENKLQIKNRLINFYNNNKVKILTLIFIVILSLCFLTFLNYNKEKKNILIAEKYVEAGLYLASNKKEDAIKLYEEIILSKNKFYSILALNVILEKNLIKDYSKILKYFLILEESISDDAQEDLIIFKKALYMINGPDKQQGTKILNELFEKDSKLKFIIRDILKE
;
A
#
# COMPACT_ATOMS: atom_id res chain seq x y z
N MET A 1 -39.64 6.45 46.29
CA MET A 1 -38.16 6.44 46.47
C MET A 1 -37.65 5.05 46.83
N GLU A 2 -38.44 4.23 47.53
CA GLU A 2 -38.09 2.84 47.91
C GLU A 2 -38.14 1.85 46.72
N GLU A 3 -39.15 1.94 45.86
CA GLU A 3 -39.30 1.06 44.67
C GLU A 3 -38.13 1.15 43.67
N SER A 4 -37.47 2.32 43.58
CA SER A 4 -36.29 2.49 42.74
C SER A 4 -35.00 1.93 43.37
N ILE A 5 -34.97 1.78 44.69
CA ILE A 5 -33.86 1.16 45.44
C ILE A 5 -33.97 -0.36 45.34
N GLU A 6 -35.19 -0.90 45.46
CA GLU A 6 -35.47 -2.33 45.36
C GLU A 6 -35.19 -2.88 43.95
N ASN A 7 -35.57 -2.13 42.90
CA ASN A 7 -35.21 -2.48 41.52
C ASN A 7 -33.69 -2.52 41.28
N LYS A 8 -32.92 -1.59 41.88
CA LYS A 8 -31.46 -1.60 41.79
C LYS A 8 -30.84 -2.82 42.47
N LEU A 9 -31.38 -3.24 43.63
CA LEU A 9 -30.95 -4.45 44.34
C LEU A 9 -31.24 -5.71 43.52
N GLN A 10 -32.39 -5.77 42.85
CA GLN A 10 -32.76 -6.91 42.01
C GLN A 10 -31.84 -7.06 40.79
N ILE A 11 -31.49 -5.95 40.12
CA ILE A 11 -30.54 -5.93 39.00
C ILE A 11 -29.15 -6.39 39.46
N LYS A 12 -28.69 -5.90 40.63
CA LYS A 12 -27.40 -6.30 41.23
C LYS A 12 -27.34 -7.82 41.47
N ASN A 13 -28.37 -8.39 42.08
CA ASN A 13 -28.42 -9.82 42.37
C ASN A 13 -28.46 -10.68 41.09
N ARG A 14 -29.16 -10.22 40.05
CA ARG A 14 -29.16 -10.87 38.73
C ARG A 14 -27.77 -10.88 38.09
N LEU A 15 -27.03 -9.77 38.17
CA LEU A 15 -25.65 -9.67 37.66
C LEU A 15 -24.69 -10.59 38.43
N ILE A 16 -24.80 -10.65 39.75
CA ILE A 16 -23.98 -11.53 40.59
C ILE A 16 -24.23 -13.00 40.24
N ASN A 17 -25.51 -13.40 40.11
CA ASN A 17 -25.87 -14.76 39.73
C ASN A 17 -25.39 -15.11 38.31
N PHE A 18 -25.49 -14.16 37.37
CA PHE A 18 -24.99 -14.35 36.00
C PHE A 18 -23.47 -14.55 35.96
N TYR A 19 -22.71 -13.70 36.67
CA TYR A 19 -21.26 -13.85 36.80
C TYR A 19 -20.93 -15.20 37.44
N ASN A 20 -21.57 -15.54 38.56
CA ASN A 20 -21.31 -16.79 39.27
C ASN A 20 -21.56 -18.03 38.42
N ASN A 21 -22.63 -18.04 37.63
CA ASN A 21 -22.98 -19.17 36.76
C ASN A 21 -22.07 -19.28 35.52
N ASN A 22 -21.42 -18.19 35.10
CA ASN A 22 -20.64 -18.12 33.86
C ASN A 22 -19.16 -17.73 34.07
N LYS A 23 -18.62 -17.75 35.29
CA LYS A 23 -17.26 -17.22 35.61
C LYS A 23 -16.18 -17.72 34.66
N VAL A 24 -16.16 -19.02 34.39
CA VAL A 24 -15.17 -19.65 33.50
C VAL A 24 -15.29 -19.11 32.09
N LYS A 25 -16.51 -19.01 31.54
CA LYS A 25 -16.75 -18.45 30.19
C LYS A 25 -16.35 -16.99 30.09
N ILE A 26 -16.59 -16.22 31.15
CA ILE A 26 -16.21 -14.79 31.21
C ILE A 26 -14.68 -14.67 31.24
N LEU A 27 -13.99 -15.47 32.06
CA LEU A 27 -12.52 -15.50 32.11
C LEU A 27 -11.91 -15.94 30.78
N THR A 28 -12.46 -16.97 30.12
CA THR A 28 -11.97 -17.40 28.80
C THR A 28 -12.19 -16.34 27.74
N LEU A 29 -13.33 -15.64 27.76
CA LEU A 29 -13.58 -14.52 26.85
C LEU A 29 -12.57 -13.38 27.05
N ILE A 30 -12.31 -12.99 28.30
CA ILE A 30 -11.32 -11.94 28.62
C ILE A 30 -9.93 -12.37 28.13
N PHE A 31 -9.53 -13.63 28.34
CA PHE A 31 -8.26 -14.14 27.87
C PHE A 31 -8.14 -14.08 26.34
N ILE A 32 -9.19 -14.47 25.61
CA ILE A 32 -9.21 -14.38 24.14
C ILE A 32 -9.10 -12.92 23.67
N VAL A 33 -9.77 -11.98 24.34
CA VAL A 33 -9.68 -10.55 24.02
C VAL A 33 -8.26 -10.02 24.22
N ILE A 34 -7.61 -10.37 25.33
CA ILE A 34 -6.22 -9.98 25.60
C ILE A 34 -5.28 -10.58 24.53
N LEU A 35 -5.44 -11.86 24.21
CA LEU A 35 -4.61 -12.52 23.21
C LEU A 35 -4.78 -11.89 21.81
N SER A 36 -6.02 -11.54 21.45
CA SER A 36 -6.33 -10.83 20.21
C SER A 36 -5.66 -9.46 20.15
N LEU A 37 -5.71 -8.68 21.24
CA LEU A 37 -5.02 -7.38 21.34
C LEU A 37 -3.51 -7.54 21.16
N CYS A 38 -2.88 -8.48 21.87
CA CYS A 38 -1.46 -8.78 21.70
C CYS A 38 -1.13 -9.15 20.26
N PHE A 39 -1.93 -10.01 19.64
CA PHE A 39 -1.74 -10.43 18.25
C PHE A 39 -1.83 -9.25 17.27
N LEU A 40 -2.84 -8.38 17.40
CA LEU A 40 -2.98 -7.19 16.56
C LEU A 40 -1.79 -6.24 16.68
N THR A 41 -1.29 -6.01 17.90
CA THR A 41 -0.08 -5.17 18.10
C THR A 41 1.16 -5.78 17.48
N PHE A 42 1.34 -7.11 17.58
CA PHE A 42 2.46 -7.82 16.95
C PHE A 42 2.40 -7.74 15.42
N LEU A 43 1.21 -7.86 14.82
CA LEU A 43 1.04 -7.70 13.37
C LEU A 43 1.43 -6.29 12.91
N ASN A 44 1.01 -5.26 13.64
CA ASN A 44 1.37 -3.88 13.33
C ASN A 44 2.87 -3.64 13.44
N TYR A 45 3.50 -4.13 14.51
CA TYR A 45 4.95 -4.02 14.70
C TYR A 45 5.74 -4.68 13.55
N ASN A 46 5.34 -5.88 13.13
CA ASN A 46 6.00 -6.55 12.00
C ASN A 46 5.84 -5.79 10.69
N LYS A 47 4.66 -5.19 10.46
CA LYS A 47 4.41 -4.36 9.28
C LYS A 47 5.29 -3.10 9.27
N GLU A 48 5.41 -2.42 10.41
CA GLU A 48 6.28 -1.25 10.55
C GLU A 48 7.74 -1.61 10.33
N LYS A 49 8.23 -2.69 10.95
CA LYS A 49 9.61 -3.16 10.78
C LYS A 49 9.92 -3.48 9.32
N LYS A 50 8.99 -4.11 8.59
CA LYS A 50 9.15 -4.36 7.16
C LYS A 50 9.23 -3.05 6.35
N ASN A 51 8.42 -2.05 6.69
CA ASN A 51 8.47 -0.75 6.04
C ASN A 51 9.80 -0.02 6.30
N ILE A 52 10.31 -0.06 7.53
CA ILE A 52 11.62 0.52 7.88
C ILE A 52 12.72 -0.12 7.04
N LEU A 53 12.74 -1.46 6.94
CA LEU A 53 13.75 -2.16 6.15
C LEU A 53 13.70 -1.76 4.65
N ILE A 54 12.52 -1.60 4.08
CA ILE A 54 12.38 -1.13 2.69
C ILE A 54 12.84 0.33 2.54
N ALA A 55 12.56 1.19 3.53
CA ALA A 55 13.02 2.56 3.55
C ALA A 55 14.55 2.64 3.60
N GLU A 56 15.19 1.83 4.45
CA GLU A 56 16.65 1.73 4.55
C GLU A 56 17.27 1.29 3.22
N LYS A 57 16.71 0.25 2.58
CA LYS A 57 17.14 -0.18 1.25
C LYS A 57 17.02 0.92 0.19
N TYR A 58 15.95 1.72 0.26
CA TYR A 58 15.76 2.83 -0.67
C TYR A 58 16.84 3.90 -0.51
N VAL A 59 17.17 4.25 0.73
CA VAL A 59 18.27 5.17 1.04
C VAL A 59 19.61 4.59 0.57
N GLU A 60 19.88 3.32 0.88
CA GLU A 60 21.11 2.63 0.46
C GLU A 60 21.26 2.60 -1.06
N ALA A 61 20.19 2.31 -1.80
CA ALA A 61 20.18 2.37 -3.26
C ALA A 61 20.54 3.76 -3.80
N GLY A 62 20.04 4.81 -3.14
CA GLY A 62 20.40 6.20 -3.43
C GLY A 62 21.88 6.48 -3.20
N LEU A 63 22.45 5.98 -2.09
CA LEU A 63 23.88 6.12 -1.78
C LEU A 63 24.76 5.36 -2.78
N TYR A 64 24.38 4.15 -3.20
CA TYR A 64 25.09 3.42 -4.25
C TYR A 64 25.07 4.18 -5.57
N LEU A 65 23.91 4.74 -5.94
CA LEU A 65 23.78 5.54 -7.15
C LEU A 65 24.69 6.78 -7.11
N ALA A 66 24.71 7.50 -5.98
CA ALA A 66 25.58 8.66 -5.77
C ALA A 66 27.07 8.28 -5.81
N SER A 67 27.41 7.07 -5.37
CA SER A 67 28.77 6.51 -5.40
C SER A 67 29.13 5.86 -6.75
N ASN A 68 28.32 6.07 -7.80
CA ASN A 68 28.48 5.51 -9.13
C ASN A 68 28.50 3.96 -9.19
N LYS A 69 27.95 3.28 -8.16
CA LYS A 69 27.76 1.83 -8.10
C LYS A 69 26.37 1.47 -8.64
N LYS A 70 26.19 1.62 -9.94
CA LYS A 70 24.87 1.57 -10.60
C LYS A 70 24.22 0.20 -10.51
N GLU A 71 24.98 -0.88 -10.68
CA GLU A 71 24.46 -2.25 -10.65
C GLU A 71 23.89 -2.61 -9.28
N ASP A 72 24.55 -2.17 -8.20
CA ASP A 72 24.09 -2.40 -6.83
C ASP A 72 22.84 -1.59 -6.51
N ALA A 73 22.81 -0.32 -6.96
CA ALA A 73 21.61 0.51 -6.85
C ALA A 73 20.42 -0.12 -7.59
N ILE A 74 20.63 -0.60 -8.81
CA ILE A 74 19.58 -1.26 -9.61
C ILE A 74 19.04 -2.48 -8.86
N LYS A 75 19.90 -3.37 -8.36
CA LYS A 75 19.45 -4.56 -7.60
C LYS A 75 18.55 -4.18 -6.43
N LEU A 76 18.93 -3.19 -5.64
CA LEU A 76 18.12 -2.74 -4.51
C LEU A 76 16.80 -2.11 -4.95
N TYR A 77 16.78 -1.27 -5.99
CA TYR A 77 15.53 -0.71 -6.51
C TYR A 77 14.60 -1.79 -7.05
N GLU A 78 15.12 -2.82 -7.71
CA GLU A 78 14.33 -3.97 -8.17
C GLU A 78 13.74 -4.75 -6.99
N GLU A 79 14.52 -5.01 -5.94
CA GLU A 79 14.02 -5.63 -4.70
C GLU A 79 12.90 -4.81 -4.05
N ILE A 80 13.06 -3.48 -4.02
CA ILE A 80 12.06 -2.57 -3.47
C ILE A 80 10.77 -2.63 -4.30
N ILE A 81 10.85 -2.67 -5.63
CA ILE A 81 9.66 -2.81 -6.49
C ILE A 81 8.97 -4.15 -6.22
N LEU A 82 9.71 -5.25 -6.18
CA LEU A 82 9.17 -6.59 -5.94
C LEU A 82 8.58 -6.75 -4.53
N SER A 83 8.98 -5.91 -3.57
CA SER A 83 8.39 -5.91 -2.23
C SER A 83 6.94 -5.42 -2.17
N LYS A 84 6.43 -4.81 -3.26
CA LYS A 84 5.08 -4.23 -3.38
C LYS A 84 4.76 -3.24 -2.24
N ASN A 85 5.76 -2.48 -1.80
CA ASN A 85 5.58 -1.42 -0.81
C ASN A 85 4.87 -0.22 -1.46
N LYS A 86 3.74 0.20 -0.87
CA LYS A 86 2.86 1.25 -1.41
C LYS A 86 3.58 2.58 -1.73
N PHE A 87 4.65 2.92 -1.03
CA PHE A 87 5.37 4.18 -1.23
C PHE A 87 6.69 3.97 -1.95
N TYR A 88 7.57 3.13 -1.39
CA TYR A 88 8.94 3.00 -1.88
C TYR A 88 9.04 2.28 -3.22
N SER A 89 8.10 1.38 -3.56
CA SER A 89 8.11 0.72 -4.88
C SER A 89 7.83 1.72 -6.01
N ILE A 90 6.92 2.68 -5.79
CA ILE A 90 6.65 3.77 -6.73
C ILE A 90 7.87 4.69 -6.86
N LEU A 91 8.48 5.06 -5.72
CA LEU A 91 9.68 5.91 -5.72
C LEU A 91 10.86 5.23 -6.43
N ALA A 92 11.08 3.95 -6.18
CA ALA A 92 12.14 3.16 -6.83
C ALA A 92 11.96 3.12 -8.35
N LEU A 93 10.73 2.88 -8.83
CA LEU A 93 10.45 2.90 -10.27
C LEU A 93 10.69 4.29 -10.88
N ASN A 94 10.26 5.36 -10.22
CA ASN A 94 10.50 6.72 -10.70
C ASN A 94 12.01 7.00 -10.84
N VAL A 95 12.83 6.62 -9.84
CA VAL A 95 14.29 6.80 -9.91
C VAL A 95 14.90 6.00 -11.06
N ILE A 96 14.47 4.75 -11.26
CA ILE A 96 14.92 3.92 -12.40
C ILE A 96 14.64 4.62 -13.73
N LEU A 97 13.45 5.20 -13.89
CA LEU A 97 13.04 5.90 -15.12
C LEU A 97 13.81 7.20 -15.31
N GLU A 98 13.82 8.09 -14.31
CA GLU A 98 14.44 9.41 -14.38
C GLU A 98 15.95 9.34 -14.64
N LYS A 99 16.61 8.32 -14.08
CA LYS A 99 18.06 8.12 -14.25
C LYS A 99 18.38 7.16 -15.40
N ASN A 100 17.38 6.68 -16.13
CA ASN A 100 17.52 5.70 -17.21
C ASN A 100 18.39 4.50 -16.81
N LEU A 101 18.17 3.95 -15.61
CA LEU A 101 19.00 2.88 -15.04
C LEU A 101 18.81 1.54 -15.75
N ILE A 102 17.61 1.29 -16.27
CA ILE A 102 17.24 0.06 -16.97
C ILE A 102 16.72 0.44 -18.35
N LYS A 103 17.30 -0.15 -19.39
CA LYS A 103 16.90 0.07 -20.79
C LYS A 103 15.93 -0.97 -21.34
N ASP A 104 15.73 -2.07 -20.61
CA ASP A 104 14.81 -3.13 -20.99
C ASP A 104 13.36 -2.64 -20.80
N TYR A 105 12.73 -2.30 -21.92
CA TYR A 105 11.38 -1.78 -21.97
C TYR A 105 10.35 -2.76 -21.41
N SER A 106 10.45 -4.05 -21.76
CA SER A 106 9.54 -5.10 -21.27
C SER A 106 9.65 -5.27 -19.75
N LYS A 107 10.88 -5.15 -19.22
CA LYS A 107 11.14 -5.22 -17.78
C LYS A 107 10.50 -4.03 -17.04
N ILE A 108 10.60 -2.83 -17.59
CA ILE A 108 9.93 -1.65 -17.02
C ILE A 108 8.40 -1.80 -17.04
N LEU A 109 7.81 -2.30 -18.14
CA LEU A 109 6.37 -2.56 -18.19
C LEU A 109 5.93 -3.58 -17.12
N LYS A 110 6.73 -4.62 -16.87
CA LYS A 110 6.47 -5.57 -15.78
C LYS A 110 6.47 -4.89 -14.42
N TYR A 111 7.33 -3.91 -14.19
CA TYR A 111 7.32 -3.13 -12.95
C TYR A 111 6.08 -2.26 -12.79
N PHE A 112 5.62 -1.61 -13.85
CA PHE A 112 4.34 -0.91 -13.81
C PHE A 112 3.17 -1.85 -13.43
N LEU A 113 3.09 -3.03 -14.03
CA LEU A 113 2.06 -4.03 -13.70
C LEU A 113 2.12 -4.47 -12.22
N ILE A 114 3.32 -4.70 -11.68
CA ILE A 114 3.51 -5.04 -10.26
C ILE A 114 2.97 -3.94 -9.35
N LEU A 115 3.16 -2.67 -9.72
CA LEU A 115 2.67 -1.55 -8.92
C LEU A 115 1.16 -1.40 -9.01
N GLU A 116 0.58 -1.52 -10.22
CA GLU A 116 -0.87 -1.48 -10.46
C GLU A 116 -1.59 -2.52 -9.58
N GLU A 117 -1.10 -3.77 -9.54
CA GLU A 117 -1.67 -4.82 -8.69
C GLU A 117 -1.54 -4.57 -7.18
N SER A 118 -0.64 -3.68 -6.75
CA SER A 118 -0.31 -3.46 -5.33
C SER A 118 -1.05 -2.29 -4.69
N ILE A 119 -1.67 -1.44 -5.51
CA ILE A 119 -2.33 -0.21 -5.07
C ILE A 119 -3.83 -0.45 -4.93
N SER A 120 -4.40 0.20 -3.93
CA SER A 120 -5.83 0.11 -3.60
C SER A 120 -6.53 1.46 -3.64
N ASP A 121 -5.79 2.53 -3.97
CA ASP A 121 -6.31 3.89 -4.06
C ASP A 121 -6.43 4.26 -5.54
N ASP A 122 -7.66 4.52 -5.99
CA ASP A 122 -7.97 4.76 -7.40
C ASP A 122 -7.15 5.92 -8.00
N ALA A 123 -6.86 6.96 -7.22
CA ALA A 123 -6.10 8.11 -7.71
C ALA A 123 -4.61 7.78 -7.89
N GLN A 124 -4.04 6.98 -6.99
CA GLN A 124 -2.67 6.47 -7.16
C GLN A 124 -2.59 5.48 -8.33
N GLU A 125 -3.57 4.60 -8.47
CA GLU A 125 -3.64 3.64 -9.57
C GLU A 125 -3.69 4.38 -10.93
N ASP A 126 -4.61 5.34 -11.07
CA ASP A 126 -4.73 6.18 -12.26
C ASP A 126 -3.41 6.87 -12.61
N LEU A 127 -2.67 7.36 -11.61
CA LEU A 127 -1.36 8.00 -11.82
C LEU A 127 -0.30 7.02 -12.33
N ILE A 128 -0.32 5.78 -11.85
CA ILE A 128 0.62 4.74 -12.33
C ILE A 128 0.28 4.34 -13.76
N ILE A 129 -1.00 4.10 -14.04
CA ILE A 129 -1.48 3.79 -15.39
C ILE A 129 -1.12 4.94 -16.35
N PHE A 130 -1.32 6.19 -15.92
CA PHE A 130 -0.93 7.38 -16.68
C PHE A 130 0.57 7.40 -16.98
N LYS A 131 1.43 7.21 -15.98
CA LYS A 131 2.89 7.15 -16.16
C LYS A 131 3.32 6.00 -17.07
N LYS A 132 2.70 4.82 -16.93
CA LYS A 132 2.92 3.68 -17.83
C LYS A 132 2.58 4.06 -19.27
N ALA A 133 1.43 4.67 -19.49
CA ALA A 133 0.99 5.11 -20.81
C ALA A 133 1.97 6.11 -21.44
N LEU A 134 2.45 7.09 -20.67
CA LEU A 134 3.48 8.02 -21.14
C LEU A 134 4.80 7.31 -21.49
N TYR A 135 5.23 6.34 -20.68
CA TYR A 135 6.41 5.55 -20.97
C TYR A 135 6.25 4.74 -22.28
N MET A 136 5.07 4.18 -22.52
CA MET A 136 4.75 3.45 -23.76
C MET A 136 4.69 4.37 -24.98
N ILE A 137 4.16 5.59 -24.83
CA ILE A 137 4.10 6.61 -25.89
C ILE A 137 5.50 7.02 -26.34
N ASN A 138 6.43 7.13 -25.40
CA ASN A 138 7.84 7.43 -25.66
C ASN A 138 8.64 6.20 -26.12
N GLY A 139 8.02 5.02 -26.15
CA GLY A 139 8.62 3.75 -26.52
C GLY A 139 8.07 3.16 -27.83
N PRO A 140 8.24 1.85 -28.06
CA PRO A 140 7.77 1.18 -29.26
C PRO A 140 6.23 1.04 -29.34
N ASP A 141 5.52 1.00 -28.20
CA ASP A 141 4.07 0.72 -28.17
C ASP A 141 3.22 1.99 -28.10
N LYS A 142 3.56 3.01 -28.90
CA LYS A 142 2.89 4.31 -28.83
C LYS A 142 1.38 4.23 -28.95
N GLN A 143 0.87 3.41 -29.86
CA GLN A 143 -0.57 3.22 -30.07
C GLN A 143 -1.28 2.67 -28.82
N GLN A 144 -0.65 1.71 -28.12
CA GLN A 144 -1.22 1.13 -26.91
C GLN A 144 -1.18 2.12 -25.76
N GLY A 145 -0.09 2.88 -25.59
CA GLY A 145 -0.01 3.96 -24.62
C GLY A 145 -1.09 5.02 -24.83
N THR A 146 -1.31 5.47 -26.07
CA THR A 146 -2.38 6.42 -26.42
C THR A 146 -3.77 5.85 -26.11
N LYS A 147 -4.00 4.55 -26.37
CA LYS A 147 -5.26 3.89 -26.01
C LYS A 147 -5.51 3.95 -24.49
N ILE A 148 -4.50 3.65 -23.67
CA ILE A 148 -4.61 3.72 -22.20
C ILE A 148 -4.91 5.15 -21.73
N LEU A 149 -4.28 6.17 -22.33
CA LEU A 149 -4.60 7.57 -22.02
C LEU A 149 -6.06 7.91 -22.34
N ASN A 150 -6.58 7.48 -23.50
CA ASN A 150 -7.98 7.67 -23.85
C ASN A 150 -8.92 7.00 -22.84
N GLU A 151 -8.63 5.76 -22.42
CA GLU A 151 -9.42 5.06 -21.40
C GLU A 151 -9.44 5.83 -20.06
N LEU A 152 -8.29 6.38 -19.63
CA LEU A 152 -8.21 7.23 -18.43
C LEU A 152 -8.96 8.57 -18.59
N PHE A 153 -8.97 9.14 -19.79
CA PHE A 153 -9.73 10.37 -20.09
C PHE A 153 -11.24 10.14 -20.00
N GLU A 154 -11.73 9.02 -20.53
CA GLU A 154 -13.14 8.63 -20.48
C GLU A 154 -13.60 8.26 -19.06
N LYS A 155 -12.71 7.73 -18.21
CA LYS A 155 -12.98 7.43 -16.78
C LYS A 155 -13.24 8.69 -15.93
N ASP A 156 -13.09 9.89 -16.49
CA ASP A 156 -13.17 11.17 -15.76
C ASP A 156 -12.17 11.26 -14.60
N SER A 157 -10.97 10.70 -14.79
CA SER A 157 -9.88 10.77 -13.81
C SER A 157 -9.52 12.22 -13.46
N LYS A 158 -8.96 12.46 -12.28
CA LYS A 158 -8.42 13.77 -11.88
C LYS A 158 -7.36 14.31 -12.86
N LEU A 159 -6.77 13.42 -13.67
CA LEU A 159 -5.76 13.73 -14.68
C LEU A 159 -6.35 14.12 -16.04
N LYS A 160 -7.69 14.12 -16.21
CA LYS A 160 -8.38 14.34 -17.49
C LYS A 160 -7.93 15.58 -18.25
N PHE A 161 -7.72 16.70 -17.56
CA PHE A 161 -7.26 17.94 -18.19
C PHE A 161 -5.84 17.81 -18.75
N ILE A 162 -4.94 17.19 -17.99
CA ILE A 162 -3.55 16.92 -18.41
C ILE A 162 -3.55 15.96 -19.60
N ILE A 163 -4.34 14.89 -19.52
CA ILE A 163 -4.46 13.90 -20.60
C ILE A 163 -4.98 14.54 -21.88
N ARG A 164 -5.99 15.42 -21.77
CA ARG A 164 -6.54 16.16 -22.91
C ARG A 164 -5.48 16.97 -23.64
N ASP A 165 -4.61 17.65 -22.91
CA ASP A 165 -3.59 18.49 -23.51
C ASP A 165 -2.52 17.65 -24.21
N ILE A 166 -2.14 16.52 -23.62
CA ILE A 166 -1.20 15.55 -24.22
C ILE A 166 -1.77 14.90 -25.49
N LEU A 167 -3.07 14.63 -25.55
CA LEU A 167 -3.71 14.01 -26.72
C LEU A 167 -3.94 14.99 -27.89
N LYS A 168 -3.76 16.30 -27.67
CA LYS A 168 -3.89 17.33 -28.71
C LYS A 168 -2.57 17.61 -29.44
N GLU A 169 -1.43 17.25 -28.84
CA GLU A 169 -0.10 17.30 -29.47
C GLU A 169 0.12 16.11 -30.42
#